data_AF-A0A7K1KT74-F1
#
_entry.id   AF-A0A7K1KT74-F1
#
_cell.length_a   1.000
_cell.length_b   1.000
_cell.length_c   1.000
_cell.angle_alpha   90.00
_cell.angle_beta   90.00
_cell.angle_gamma   90.00
#
_symmetry.space_group_name_H-M   'P 1'
#
loop_
_entity.id
_entity.type
_entity.pdbx_description
1 polymer ?
#
loop_
_entity_poly.entity_id
_entity_poly.type
_entity_poly.pdbx_seq_one_letter_code
_entity_poly.pdbx_strand_id
1 'polypeptide(L)'
;MTNSALDVEPFGSTDPTARIDHLYRLRRATHHFIVRYGEAHWAEEQRFSGRLTAPPTITALPARRRPKALAADEARRVADAHLYGLDEVAATTAVTLGARMVEFTSSDADPDVDRAWSPVARPPAESGLLWWAGGIGYDNLGVPLVAAHWGPMAEGTWLAFWADNRAVVQNEMAQHGWTRSQAHLVLQEFGPLATTGIAAGLSPRLDAKPPPDPGARQPPPPTDSPLALTATVAASWALLTTPGAARLITREPDPDEAVRDRRAGLTPRPATLAAAPIDPQILQRLYTQEQR
;
A
#
# COMPACT_ATOMS: atom_id res chain seq x y z
N MET A 1 -8.89 9.92 29.32
CA MET A 1 -8.92 10.93 28.24
C MET A 1 -8.91 10.16 26.94
N THR A 2 -9.99 10.23 26.16
CA THR A 2 -10.11 9.52 24.88
C THR A 2 -9.37 10.32 23.82
N ASN A 3 -8.19 9.85 23.40
CA ASN A 3 -7.47 10.43 22.26
C ASN A 3 -8.38 10.42 21.04
N SER A 4 -8.65 11.62 20.49
CA SER A 4 -9.50 11.81 19.33
C SER A 4 -8.90 11.08 18.12
N ALA A 5 -9.73 10.39 17.33
CA ALA A 5 -9.31 9.74 16.09
C ALA A 5 -8.72 10.73 15.05
N LEU A 6 -8.99 12.04 15.22
CA LEU A 6 -8.41 13.12 14.41
C LEU A 6 -6.96 13.45 14.81
N ASP A 7 -6.60 13.22 16.06
CA ASP A 7 -5.32 13.63 16.64
C ASP A 7 -4.32 12.46 16.72
N VAL A 8 -4.76 11.23 16.44
CA VAL A 8 -3.87 10.06 16.40
C VAL A 8 -3.24 10.01 15.02
N GLU A 9 -2.04 10.59 14.91
CA GLU A 9 -1.14 10.27 13.82
C GLU A 9 -0.53 8.88 14.06
N PRO A 10 -0.83 7.88 13.22
CA PRO A 10 -0.39 6.49 13.40
C PRO A 10 1.12 6.35 13.62
N PHE A 11 1.90 7.23 13.00
CA PHE A 11 3.36 7.25 13.07
C PHE A 11 3.94 8.51 13.73
N GLY A 12 3.10 9.43 14.24
CA GLY A 12 3.55 10.62 14.97
C GLY A 12 4.08 10.30 16.37
N SER A 13 3.78 9.10 16.91
CA SER A 13 4.45 8.58 18.10
C SER A 13 5.88 8.19 17.78
N THR A 14 6.84 8.51 18.65
CA THR A 14 8.22 7.99 18.56
C THR A 14 8.37 6.59 19.12
N ASP A 15 7.36 6.08 19.83
CA ASP A 15 7.35 4.72 20.40
C ASP A 15 6.99 3.67 19.34
N PRO A 16 7.90 2.73 19.01
CA PRO A 16 7.63 1.62 18.10
C PRO A 16 6.44 0.74 18.49
N THR A 17 6.17 0.59 19.80
CA THR A 17 5.04 -0.18 20.31
C THR A 17 3.72 0.44 19.86
N ALA A 18 3.53 1.73 20.14
CA ALA A 18 2.33 2.45 19.77
C ALA A 18 2.09 2.46 18.25
N ARG A 19 3.15 2.53 17.44
CA ARG A 19 3.06 2.42 15.97
C ARG A 19 2.54 1.06 15.53
N ILE A 20 3.05 -0.02 16.14
CA ILE A 20 2.59 -1.39 15.86
C ILE A 20 1.13 -1.57 16.29
N ASP A 21 0.74 -1.10 17.48
CA ASP A 21 -0.64 -1.17 17.95
C ASP A 21 -1.61 -0.44 17.01
N HIS A 22 -1.14 0.64 16.36
CA HIS A 22 -1.92 1.33 15.36
C HIS A 22 -2.19 0.48 14.13
N LEU A 23 -1.22 -0.29 13.64
CA LEU A 23 -1.39 -1.16 12.47
C LEU A 23 -2.57 -2.14 12.64
N TYR A 24 -2.72 -2.72 13.84
CA TYR A 24 -3.85 -3.61 14.16
C TYR A 24 -5.20 -2.88 14.07
N ARG A 25 -5.28 -1.68 14.66
CA ARG A 25 -6.50 -0.86 14.63
C ARG A 25 -6.87 -0.45 13.21
N LEU A 26 -5.87 -0.07 12.43
CA LEU A 26 -6.03 0.33 11.06
C LEU A 26 -6.58 -0.81 10.20
N ARG A 27 -5.98 -2.00 10.28
CA ARG A 27 -6.47 -3.19 9.57
C ARG A 27 -7.93 -3.47 9.89
N ARG A 28 -8.32 -3.41 11.17
CA ARG A 28 -9.71 -3.58 11.62
C ARG A 28 -10.65 -2.55 11.03
N ALA A 29 -10.27 -1.27 11.05
CA ALA A 29 -11.08 -0.20 10.49
C ALA A 29 -11.24 -0.35 8.97
N THR A 30 -10.15 -0.63 8.24
CA THR A 30 -10.18 -0.86 6.79
C THR A 30 -11.02 -2.08 6.44
N HIS A 31 -10.87 -3.19 7.15
CA HIS A 31 -11.71 -4.38 6.93
C HIS A 31 -13.18 -4.10 7.21
N HIS A 32 -13.50 -3.39 8.30
CA HIS A 32 -14.87 -3.00 8.62
C HIS A 32 -15.49 -2.17 7.49
N PHE A 33 -14.75 -1.17 6.99
CA PHE A 33 -15.16 -0.37 5.86
C PHE A 33 -15.46 -1.23 4.63
N ILE A 34 -14.54 -2.11 4.23
CA ILE A 34 -14.72 -2.93 3.02
C ILE A 34 -15.95 -3.85 3.16
N VAL A 35 -16.09 -4.53 4.29
CA VAL A 35 -17.20 -5.47 4.54
C VAL A 35 -18.55 -4.76 4.53
N ARG A 36 -18.61 -3.55 5.10
CA ARG A 36 -19.89 -2.84 5.28
C ARG A 36 -20.25 -1.95 4.10
N TYR A 37 -19.27 -1.32 3.47
CA TYR A 37 -19.46 -0.24 2.50
C TYR A 37 -18.81 -0.52 1.15
N GLY A 38 -17.90 -1.50 1.03
CA GLY A 38 -17.12 -1.75 -0.19
C GLY A 38 -17.99 -1.98 -1.43
N GLU A 39 -19.05 -2.77 -1.35
CA GLU A 39 -19.94 -3.04 -2.50
C GLU A 39 -20.63 -1.76 -3.00
N ALA A 40 -21.21 -0.97 -2.08
CA ALA A 40 -21.90 0.26 -2.42
C ALA A 40 -20.91 1.31 -2.98
N HIS A 41 -19.75 1.44 -2.32
CA HIS A 41 -18.69 2.35 -2.71
C HIS A 41 -18.16 2.03 -4.13
N TRP A 42 -17.82 0.77 -4.41
CA TRP A 42 -17.32 0.36 -5.73
C TRP A 42 -18.41 0.36 -6.81
N ALA A 43 -19.68 0.17 -6.45
CA ALA A 43 -20.78 0.35 -7.39
C ALA A 43 -20.92 1.82 -7.80
N GLU A 44 -20.72 2.74 -6.86
CA GLU A 44 -20.72 4.17 -7.11
C GLU A 44 -19.52 4.61 -7.95
N GLU A 45 -18.30 4.15 -7.64
CA GLU A 45 -17.10 4.36 -8.46
C GLU A 45 -17.31 3.88 -9.90
N GLN A 46 -17.87 2.68 -10.06
CA GLN A 46 -18.16 2.11 -11.37
C GLN A 46 -19.22 2.90 -12.13
N ARG A 47 -20.24 3.41 -11.43
CA ARG A 47 -21.28 4.25 -12.02
C ARG A 47 -20.72 5.59 -12.51
N PHE A 48 -19.87 6.23 -11.73
CA PHE A 48 -19.33 7.55 -12.07
C PHE A 48 -18.22 7.50 -13.11
N SER A 49 -17.29 6.55 -13.00
CA SER A 49 -16.15 6.47 -13.91
C SER A 49 -16.39 5.58 -15.13
N GLY A 50 -17.48 4.81 -15.15
CA GLY A 50 -17.79 3.82 -16.18
C GLY A 50 -16.91 2.57 -16.13
N ARG A 51 -15.95 2.50 -15.20
CA ARG A 51 -14.99 1.41 -15.04
C ARG A 51 -14.80 1.07 -13.55
N LEU A 52 -14.29 -0.12 -13.28
CA LEU A 52 -13.88 -0.50 -11.93
C LEU A 52 -12.49 -1.11 -12.05
N THR A 53 -11.51 -0.53 -11.35
CA THR A 53 -10.16 -1.09 -11.29
C THR A 53 -10.22 -2.36 -10.45
N ALA A 54 -10.10 -3.52 -11.07
CA ALA A 54 -10.25 -4.81 -10.41
C ALA A 54 -9.32 -5.89 -11.01
N PRO A 55 -9.01 -6.96 -10.24
CA PRO A 55 -8.28 -8.11 -10.77
C PRO A 55 -8.94 -8.69 -12.04
N PRO A 56 -8.17 -9.32 -12.95
CA PRO A 56 -8.70 -9.85 -14.21
C PRO A 56 -9.91 -10.79 -14.04
N THR A 57 -9.87 -11.65 -13.02
CA THR A 57 -10.95 -12.58 -12.68
C THR A 57 -12.26 -11.88 -12.33
N ILE A 58 -12.20 -10.71 -11.69
CA ILE A 58 -13.37 -9.88 -11.36
C ILE A 58 -13.80 -9.04 -12.57
N THR A 59 -12.85 -8.51 -13.33
CA THR A 59 -13.12 -7.73 -14.55
C THR A 59 -13.89 -8.56 -15.60
N ALA A 60 -13.62 -9.87 -15.68
CA ALA A 60 -14.34 -10.81 -16.54
C ALA A 60 -15.81 -11.04 -16.15
N LEU A 61 -16.23 -10.67 -14.93
CA LEU A 61 -17.61 -10.82 -14.49
C LEU A 61 -18.53 -9.80 -15.17
N PRO A 62 -19.85 -10.07 -15.24
CA PRO A 62 -20.83 -9.06 -15.63
C PRO A 62 -20.75 -7.82 -14.74
N ALA A 63 -20.85 -6.63 -15.34
CA ALA A 63 -20.67 -5.33 -14.68
C ALA A 63 -21.40 -5.21 -13.32
N ARG A 64 -22.64 -5.70 -13.23
CA ARG A 64 -23.46 -5.68 -12.00
C ARG A 64 -22.92 -6.53 -10.84
N ARG A 65 -22.03 -7.49 -11.11
CA ARG A 65 -21.45 -8.40 -10.10
C ARG A 65 -20.07 -7.96 -9.62
N ARG A 66 -19.41 -7.06 -10.34
CA ARG A 66 -18.02 -6.67 -10.08
C ARG A 66 -17.83 -5.97 -8.72
N PRO A 67 -18.67 -5.00 -8.31
CA PRO A 67 -18.49 -4.32 -7.02
C PRO A 67 -18.55 -5.27 -5.83
N LYS A 68 -19.54 -6.17 -5.81
CA LYS A 68 -19.68 -7.19 -4.77
C LYS A 68 -18.53 -8.19 -4.76
N ALA A 69 -18.07 -8.62 -5.94
CA ALA A 69 -16.96 -9.55 -6.05
C ALA A 69 -15.65 -8.90 -5.57
N LEU A 70 -15.43 -7.62 -5.89
CA LEU A 70 -14.30 -6.84 -5.39
C LEU A 70 -14.40 -6.65 -3.87
N ALA A 71 -15.57 -6.29 -3.33
CA ALA A 71 -15.88 -6.21 -1.89
C ALA A 71 -15.40 -7.46 -1.14
N ALA A 72 -15.84 -8.62 -1.62
CA ALA A 72 -15.48 -9.89 -1.00
C ALA A 72 -13.98 -10.20 -1.11
N ASP A 73 -13.35 -9.95 -2.25
CA ASP A 73 -11.96 -10.33 -2.47
C ASP A 73 -10.99 -9.40 -1.73
N GLU A 74 -11.22 -8.09 -1.71
CA GLU A 74 -10.41 -7.16 -0.91
C GLU A 74 -10.61 -7.37 0.60
N ALA A 75 -11.84 -7.65 1.05
CA ALA A 75 -12.09 -8.00 2.44
C ALA A 75 -11.27 -9.23 2.84
N ARG A 76 -11.25 -10.27 2.01
CA ARG A 76 -10.45 -11.48 2.24
C ARG A 76 -8.95 -11.19 2.28
N ARG A 77 -8.41 -10.40 1.35
CA ARG A 77 -6.99 -10.03 1.34
C ARG A 77 -6.60 -9.29 2.62
N VAL A 78 -7.40 -8.33 3.06
CA VAL A 78 -7.16 -7.60 4.32
C VAL A 78 -7.38 -8.51 5.54
N ALA A 79 -8.35 -9.44 5.49
CA ALA A 79 -8.67 -10.36 6.57
C ALA A 79 -7.54 -11.34 6.91
N ASP A 80 -6.65 -11.62 5.96
CA ASP A 80 -5.48 -12.49 6.15
C ASP A 80 -4.13 -11.76 6.08
N ALA A 81 -4.14 -10.46 5.75
CA ALA A 81 -2.95 -9.64 5.60
C ALA A 81 -2.03 -9.64 6.83
N HIS A 82 -0.74 -9.92 6.61
CA HIS A 82 0.32 -9.54 7.54
C HIS A 82 0.46 -8.01 7.60
N LEU A 83 0.85 -7.48 8.75
CA LEU A 83 0.88 -6.04 8.98
C LEU A 83 2.28 -5.48 8.92
N TYR A 84 2.45 -4.39 8.18
CA TYR A 84 3.74 -3.76 7.97
C TYR A 84 3.64 -2.24 8.14
N GLY A 85 4.62 -1.67 8.82
CA GLY A 85 4.80 -0.23 8.92
C GLY A 85 6.21 0.14 8.52
N LEU A 86 6.37 1.26 7.82
CA LEU A 86 7.66 1.90 7.59
C LEU A 86 7.65 3.23 8.35
N ASP A 87 8.63 3.42 9.24
CA ASP A 87 8.85 4.72 9.85
C ASP A 87 9.30 5.77 8.81
N GLU A 88 9.43 7.02 9.22
CA GLU A 88 9.71 8.13 8.30
C GLU A 88 11.01 7.94 7.51
N VAL A 89 12.06 7.43 8.15
CA VAL A 89 13.36 7.18 7.51
C VAL A 89 13.24 6.00 6.54
N ALA A 90 12.57 4.92 6.94
CA ALA A 90 12.34 3.76 6.10
C ALA A 90 11.44 4.08 4.90
N ALA A 91 10.38 4.86 5.10
CA ALA A 91 9.45 5.30 4.04
C ALA A 91 10.18 6.20 3.02
N THR A 92 10.93 7.19 3.49
CA THR A 92 11.75 8.05 2.61
C THR A 92 12.77 7.23 1.82
N THR A 93 13.38 6.24 2.46
CA THR A 93 14.31 5.34 1.78
C THR A 93 13.60 4.50 0.72
N ALA A 94 12.42 3.94 1.02
CA ALA A 94 11.63 3.18 0.07
C ALA A 94 11.24 4.01 -1.16
N VAL A 95 10.82 5.27 -0.96
CA VAL A 95 10.52 6.20 -2.06
C VAL A 95 11.76 6.46 -2.90
N THR A 96 12.90 6.76 -2.27
CA THR A 96 14.17 7.04 -2.95
C THR A 96 14.66 5.83 -3.76
N LEU A 97 14.57 4.63 -3.20
CA LEU A 97 14.94 3.39 -3.88
C LEU A 97 13.98 3.08 -5.02
N GLY A 98 12.67 3.24 -4.81
CA GLY A 98 11.66 3.07 -5.85
C GLY A 98 11.91 4.01 -7.04
N ALA A 99 12.23 5.28 -6.78
CA ALA A 99 12.59 6.23 -7.83
C ALA A 99 13.81 5.77 -8.64
N ARG A 100 14.87 5.27 -7.97
CA ARG A 100 16.05 4.71 -8.65
C ARG A 100 15.74 3.47 -9.48
N MET A 101 14.83 2.62 -9.01
CA MET A 101 14.36 1.46 -9.79
C MET A 101 13.67 1.92 -11.08
N VAL A 102 12.86 2.98 -11.03
CA VAL A 102 12.24 3.57 -12.23
C VAL A 102 13.30 4.19 -13.16
N GLU A 103 14.23 4.99 -12.63
CA GLU A 103 15.29 5.61 -13.42
C GLU A 103 16.11 4.58 -14.19
N PHE A 104 16.49 3.47 -13.53
CA PHE A 104 17.22 2.36 -14.14
C PHE A 104 16.45 1.73 -15.31
N THR A 105 15.12 1.61 -15.20
CA THR A 105 14.29 1.11 -16.31
C THR A 105 14.15 2.10 -17.48
N SER A 106 14.43 3.38 -17.26
CA SER A 106 14.21 4.48 -18.22
C SER A 106 15.46 5.06 -18.89
N SER A 107 16.67 4.75 -18.39
CA SER A 107 17.93 5.32 -18.88
C SER A 107 18.58 4.42 -19.95
N ASP A 108 19.45 5.01 -20.80
CA ASP A 108 20.25 4.39 -21.91
C ASP A 108 21.21 3.28 -21.44
N ALA A 109 20.72 2.32 -20.67
CA ALA A 109 21.45 1.14 -20.26
C ALA A 109 21.58 0.15 -21.42
N ASP A 110 22.75 -0.46 -21.49
CA ASP A 110 23.18 -1.42 -22.52
C ASP A 110 22.04 -2.40 -22.90
N PRO A 111 21.71 -2.55 -24.20
CA PRO A 111 20.65 -3.45 -24.68
C PRO A 111 20.82 -4.92 -24.27
N ASP A 112 22.02 -5.34 -23.85
CA ASP A 112 22.31 -6.69 -23.38
C ASP A 112 22.01 -6.91 -21.88
N VAL A 113 21.63 -5.86 -21.13
CA VAL A 113 21.22 -5.98 -19.73
C VAL A 113 19.72 -6.27 -19.66
N ASP A 114 19.38 -7.43 -19.08
CA ASP A 114 17.98 -7.83 -18.91
C ASP A 114 17.25 -6.82 -18.00
N ARG A 115 16.29 -6.08 -18.57
CA ARG A 115 15.58 -4.97 -17.89
C ARG A 115 14.36 -5.44 -17.10
N ALA A 116 14.19 -6.75 -16.96
CA ALA A 116 13.21 -7.29 -16.05
C ALA A 116 13.68 -6.99 -14.62
N TRP A 117 13.04 -6.03 -13.96
CA TRP A 117 13.08 -5.76 -12.52
C TRP A 117 13.87 -6.81 -11.72
N SER A 118 15.19 -6.60 -11.59
CA SER A 118 16.08 -7.47 -10.81
C SER A 118 15.49 -7.67 -9.41
N PRO A 119 15.53 -8.92 -8.94
CA PRO A 119 14.30 -9.71 -8.86
C PRO A 119 13.30 -8.98 -7.96
N VAL A 120 12.19 -8.50 -8.51
CA VAL A 120 11.05 -7.90 -7.78
C VAL A 120 11.04 -8.45 -6.36
N ALA A 121 11.49 -7.65 -5.38
CA ALA A 121 11.67 -8.14 -4.02
C ALA A 121 10.38 -8.84 -3.64
N ARG A 122 10.45 -10.14 -3.35
CA ARG A 122 9.21 -10.90 -3.17
C ARG A 122 8.45 -10.30 -2.00
N PRO A 123 7.11 -10.25 -2.06
CA PRO A 123 6.35 -9.75 -0.94
C PRO A 123 6.71 -10.56 0.32
N PRO A 124 6.84 -9.92 1.50
CA PRO A 124 7.26 -10.58 2.75
C PRO A 124 6.25 -11.62 3.25
N ALA A 125 5.03 -11.60 2.70
CA ALA A 125 3.98 -12.60 2.91
C ALA A 125 3.08 -12.64 1.67
N GLU A 126 2.28 -13.70 1.50
CA GLU A 126 1.36 -13.86 0.37
C GLU A 126 0.33 -12.72 0.30
N SER A 127 -0.15 -12.24 1.46
CA SER A 127 -1.01 -11.05 1.57
C SER A 127 -0.51 -10.16 2.70
N GLY A 128 -0.61 -8.85 2.51
CA GLY A 128 -0.15 -7.90 3.50
C GLY A 128 -0.77 -6.52 3.34
N LEU A 129 -0.70 -5.75 4.42
CA LEU A 129 -1.12 -4.36 4.51
C LEU A 129 0.05 -3.56 5.05
N LEU A 130 0.53 -2.64 4.23
CA LEU A 130 1.68 -1.78 4.50
C LEU A 130 1.23 -0.34 4.64
N TRP A 131 1.73 0.33 5.68
CA TRP A 131 1.61 1.77 5.87
C TRP A 131 2.98 2.46 5.82
N TRP A 132 3.05 3.62 5.16
CA TRP A 132 4.21 4.50 5.13
C TRP A 132 4.00 5.75 5.98
N ALA A 133 4.93 6.04 6.90
CA ALA A 133 4.97 7.36 7.52
C ALA A 133 5.23 8.45 6.46
N GLY A 134 4.43 9.51 6.45
CA GLY A 134 4.56 10.63 5.51
C GLY A 134 3.96 10.42 4.11
N GLY A 135 3.53 9.20 3.77
CA GLY A 135 2.98 8.86 2.46
C GLY A 135 4.03 8.76 1.34
N ILE A 136 3.59 8.31 0.16
CA ILE A 136 4.48 7.98 -0.99
C ILE A 136 4.10 8.70 -2.29
N GLY A 137 3.12 9.58 -2.26
CA GLY A 137 2.56 10.25 -3.42
C GLY A 137 1.16 10.77 -3.11
N TYR A 138 0.41 11.12 -4.16
CA TYR A 138 -0.95 11.65 -4.04
C TYR A 138 -1.88 10.96 -5.04
N ASP A 139 -3.17 10.90 -4.72
CA ASP A 139 -4.19 10.54 -5.70
C ASP A 139 -4.51 11.72 -6.64
N ASN A 140 -5.44 11.51 -7.56
CA ASN A 140 -5.87 12.52 -8.52
C ASN A 140 -6.63 13.70 -7.90
N LEU A 141 -6.97 13.61 -6.60
CA LEU A 141 -7.61 14.67 -5.82
C LEU A 141 -6.61 15.39 -4.91
N GLY A 142 -5.32 15.04 -4.98
CA GLY A 142 -4.27 15.62 -4.15
C GLY A 142 -4.27 15.08 -2.72
N VAL A 143 -4.89 13.93 -2.46
CA VAL A 143 -4.88 13.28 -1.15
C VAL A 143 -3.67 12.36 -1.02
N PRO A 144 -2.87 12.44 0.07
CA PRO A 144 -1.69 11.60 0.24
C PRO A 144 -2.00 10.10 0.20
N LEU A 145 -1.22 9.34 -0.57
CA LEU A 145 -1.23 7.87 -0.55
C LEU A 145 -0.35 7.38 0.59
N VAL A 146 -0.96 6.71 1.57
CA VAL A 146 -0.28 6.37 2.85
C VAL A 146 -0.24 4.88 3.15
N ALA A 147 -1.01 4.07 2.42
CA ALA A 147 -0.95 2.63 2.57
C ALA A 147 -1.18 1.91 1.24
N ALA A 148 -0.76 0.66 1.21
CA ALA A 148 -1.13 -0.28 0.17
C ALA A 148 -1.39 -1.64 0.80
N HIS A 149 -2.22 -2.43 0.16
CA HIS A 149 -2.34 -3.83 0.49
C HIS A 149 -2.15 -4.68 -0.75
N TRP A 150 -1.77 -5.93 -0.52
CA TRP A 150 -1.57 -6.91 -1.57
C TRP A 150 -2.16 -8.26 -1.21
N GLY A 151 -2.35 -9.06 -2.25
CA GLY A 151 -2.69 -10.46 -2.14
C GLY A 151 -2.53 -11.19 -3.46
N PRO A 152 -2.75 -12.51 -3.47
CA PRO A 152 -2.59 -13.31 -4.68
C PRO A 152 -3.63 -12.91 -5.73
N MET A 153 -3.19 -12.91 -7.00
CA MET A 153 -4.04 -12.95 -8.19
C MET A 153 -3.64 -14.13 -9.07
N ALA A 154 -4.47 -14.49 -10.05
CA ALA A 154 -4.26 -15.66 -10.90
C ALA A 154 -2.85 -15.73 -11.52
N GLU A 155 -2.29 -14.58 -11.88
CA GLU A 155 -0.95 -14.46 -12.49
C GLU A 155 -0.11 -13.43 -11.74
N GLY A 156 0.12 -13.64 -10.43
CA GLY A 156 1.04 -12.84 -9.63
C GLY A 156 0.40 -12.20 -8.40
N THR A 157 0.72 -10.94 -8.14
CA THR A 157 0.30 -10.20 -6.94
C THR A 157 -0.58 -9.02 -7.31
N TRP A 158 -1.76 -8.94 -6.73
CA TRP A 158 -2.61 -7.75 -6.79
C TRP A 158 -2.14 -6.73 -5.76
N LEU A 159 -2.10 -5.46 -6.14
CA LEU A 159 -1.81 -4.30 -5.29
C LEU A 159 -2.94 -3.29 -5.37
N ALA A 160 -3.38 -2.77 -4.23
CA ALA A 160 -4.32 -1.65 -4.17
C ALA A 160 -3.87 -0.63 -3.12
N PHE A 161 -3.91 0.64 -3.53
CA PHE A 161 -3.41 1.78 -2.76
C PHE A 161 -4.53 2.52 -2.04
N TRP A 162 -4.21 3.06 -0.88
CA TRP A 162 -5.13 3.78 -0.02
C TRP A 162 -4.62 5.17 0.30
N ALA A 163 -5.53 6.14 0.22
CA ALA A 163 -5.30 7.52 0.58
C ALA A 163 -5.57 7.75 2.07
N ASP A 164 -5.05 8.86 2.59
CA ASP A 164 -5.26 9.27 3.97
C ASP A 164 -6.62 9.96 4.13
N ASN A 165 -7.60 9.24 4.66
CA ASN A 165 -8.94 9.80 4.90
C ASN A 165 -8.90 10.94 5.93
N ARG A 166 -7.84 11.04 6.75
CA ARG A 166 -7.66 12.14 7.70
C ARG A 166 -7.38 13.46 6.97
N ALA A 167 -6.59 13.41 5.90
CA ALA A 167 -6.34 14.57 5.05
C ALA A 167 -7.63 15.02 4.35
N VAL A 168 -8.47 14.07 3.90
CA VAL A 168 -9.79 14.37 3.31
C VAL A 168 -10.68 15.12 4.31
N VAL A 169 -10.88 14.57 5.51
CA VAL A 169 -11.76 15.24 6.51
C VAL A 169 -11.18 16.56 7.00
N GLN A 170 -9.85 16.71 7.09
CA GLN A 170 -9.21 17.99 7.40
C GLN A 170 -9.47 19.03 6.30
N ASN A 171 -9.42 18.62 5.04
CA ASN A 171 -9.78 19.48 3.92
C ASN A 171 -11.25 19.90 3.97
N GLU A 172 -12.16 18.97 4.26
CA GLU A 172 -13.59 19.27 4.46
C GLU A 172 -13.85 20.25 5.61
N MET A 173 -13.10 20.13 6.71
CA MET A 173 -13.17 21.10 7.80
C MET A 173 -12.69 22.49 7.36
N ALA A 174 -11.60 22.56 6.61
CA ALA A 174 -10.99 23.82 6.18
C ALA A 174 -11.81 24.53 5.08
N GLN A 175 -12.36 23.78 4.13
CA GLN A 175 -12.99 24.31 2.91
C GLN A 175 -14.52 24.33 2.98
N HIS A 176 -15.12 23.37 3.67
CA HIS A 176 -16.56 23.15 3.69
C HIS A 176 -17.18 23.32 5.09
N GLY A 177 -16.39 23.79 6.07
CA GLY A 177 -16.85 24.17 7.40
C GLY A 177 -17.32 22.99 8.26
N TRP A 178 -16.87 21.77 7.96
CA TRP A 178 -17.16 20.63 8.82
C TRP A 178 -16.68 20.87 10.25
N THR A 179 -17.51 20.49 11.21
CA THR A 179 -17.13 20.49 12.63
C THR A 179 -16.19 19.32 12.93
N ARG A 180 -15.39 19.47 13.99
CA ARG A 180 -14.57 18.35 14.52
C ARG A 180 -15.42 17.11 14.82
N SER A 181 -16.65 17.28 15.31
CA SER A 181 -17.56 16.16 15.59
C SER A 181 -17.96 15.42 14.31
N GLN A 182 -18.24 16.13 13.22
CA GLN A 182 -18.54 15.51 11.92
C GLN A 182 -17.32 14.75 11.38
N ALA A 183 -16.14 15.36 11.41
CA ALA A 183 -14.91 14.69 10.98
C ALA A 183 -14.60 13.44 11.82
N HIS A 184 -14.85 13.49 13.13
CA HIS A 184 -14.69 12.33 14.01
C HIS A 184 -15.68 11.20 13.67
N LEU A 185 -16.95 11.52 13.41
CA LEU A 185 -17.95 10.53 13.00
C LEU A 185 -17.56 9.84 11.68
N VAL A 186 -17.07 10.60 10.70
CA VAL A 186 -16.61 10.05 9.42
C VAL A 186 -15.42 9.10 9.62
N LEU A 187 -14.40 9.50 10.41
CA LEU A 187 -13.25 8.63 10.67
C LEU A 187 -13.60 7.41 11.53
N GLN A 188 -14.59 7.51 12.42
CA GLN A 188 -15.10 6.36 13.17
C GLN A 188 -15.83 5.37 12.26
N GLU A 189 -16.60 5.86 11.30
CA GLU A 189 -17.42 5.02 10.42
C GLU A 189 -16.63 4.41 9.27
N PHE A 190 -15.80 5.23 8.60
CA PHE A 190 -15.08 4.84 7.38
C PHE A 190 -13.61 4.48 7.63
N GLY A 191 -13.09 4.79 8.83
CA GLY A 191 -11.70 4.54 9.16
C GLY A 191 -10.72 5.56 8.57
N PRO A 192 -9.41 5.35 8.80
CA PRO A 192 -8.36 6.29 8.39
C PRO A 192 -7.90 6.14 6.94
N LEU A 193 -8.34 5.09 6.23
CA LEU A 193 -7.95 4.81 4.85
C LEU A 193 -9.12 5.05 3.90
N ALA A 194 -8.87 5.85 2.88
CA ALA A 194 -9.79 6.11 1.78
C ALA A 194 -9.37 5.31 0.54
N THR A 195 -10.35 4.81 -0.20
CA THR A 195 -10.16 4.18 -1.51
C THR A 195 -9.72 5.22 -2.55
N THR A 196 -8.89 4.80 -3.50
CA THR A 196 -8.29 5.71 -4.50
C THR A 196 -8.62 5.32 -5.94
N GLY A 197 -9.13 4.11 -6.16
CA GLY A 197 -9.22 3.49 -7.49
C GLY A 197 -7.86 3.15 -8.12
N ILE A 198 -6.75 3.38 -7.41
CA ILE A 198 -5.38 3.08 -7.86
C ILE A 198 -5.02 1.68 -7.41
N ALA A 199 -4.81 0.80 -8.40
CA ALA A 199 -4.42 -0.58 -8.18
C ALA A 199 -3.59 -1.11 -9.37
N ALA A 200 -2.79 -2.14 -9.14
CA ALA A 200 -1.91 -2.73 -10.13
C ALA A 200 -1.77 -4.25 -9.94
N GLY A 201 -1.56 -4.97 -11.03
CA GLY A 201 -1.11 -6.36 -10.99
C GLY A 201 0.40 -6.45 -11.21
N LEU A 202 1.10 -7.16 -10.34
CA LEU A 202 2.52 -7.49 -10.47
C LEU A 202 2.67 -8.95 -10.85
N SER A 203 3.04 -9.21 -12.09
CA SER A 203 3.32 -10.56 -12.59
C SER A 203 4.83 -10.74 -12.75
N PRO A 204 5.43 -11.80 -12.17
CA PRO A 204 6.80 -12.16 -12.49
C PRO A 204 6.90 -12.41 -14.00
N ARG A 205 7.75 -11.65 -14.70
CA ARG A 205 8.10 -11.96 -16.09
C ARG A 205 9.51 -12.53 -16.10
N LEU A 206 9.60 -13.85 -16.12
CA LEU A 206 10.88 -14.58 -16.15
C LEU A 206 11.60 -14.45 -17.50
N ASP A 207 10.88 -14.08 -18.58
CA ASP A 207 11.42 -14.01 -19.96
C ASP A 207 11.22 -12.64 -20.62
N ALA A 208 11.02 -11.56 -19.85
CA ALA A 208 10.74 -10.25 -20.41
C ALA A 208 11.98 -9.60 -21.02
N LYS A 209 12.21 -9.85 -22.31
CA LYS A 209 13.04 -8.95 -23.12
C LYS A 209 12.47 -7.53 -23.01
N PRO A 210 13.31 -6.49 -22.80
CA PRO A 210 12.85 -5.12 -22.81
C PRO A 210 12.06 -4.84 -24.10
N PRO A 211 10.92 -4.13 -24.02
CA PRO A 211 10.23 -3.72 -25.23
C PRO A 211 11.18 -2.88 -26.10
N PRO A 212 11.14 -3.04 -27.43
CA PRO A 212 11.93 -2.20 -28.33
C PRO A 212 11.58 -0.74 -28.06
N ASP A 213 12.63 0.07 -27.96
CA ASP A 213 12.64 1.48 -27.56
C ASP A 213 11.42 2.26 -28.11
N PRO A 214 10.44 2.65 -27.27
CA PRO A 214 9.37 3.53 -27.70
C PRO A 214 9.96 4.94 -27.77
N GLY A 215 10.57 5.26 -28.91
CA GLY A 215 11.38 6.45 -29.13
C GLY A 215 10.96 7.67 -28.32
N ALA A 216 11.88 8.15 -27.49
CA ALA A 216 11.90 9.46 -26.81
C ALA A 216 10.51 10.00 -26.42
N ARG A 217 9.67 9.20 -25.76
CA ARG A 217 8.55 9.77 -25.02
C ARG A 217 9.07 10.20 -23.66
N GLN A 218 9.05 11.51 -23.46
CA GLN A 218 9.37 12.19 -22.21
C GLN A 218 8.70 11.43 -21.05
N PRO A 219 9.45 11.00 -20.02
CA PRO A 219 8.86 10.29 -18.90
C PRO A 219 7.79 11.19 -18.25
N PRO A 220 6.60 10.66 -17.94
CA PRO A 220 5.63 11.40 -17.15
C PRO A 220 6.26 11.79 -15.80
N PRO A 221 5.84 12.89 -15.17
CA PRO A 221 6.37 13.30 -13.88
C PRO A 221 6.34 12.14 -12.87
N PRO A 222 7.43 11.94 -12.10
CA PRO A 222 7.72 10.71 -11.36
C PRO A 222 6.78 10.39 -10.20
N THR A 223 5.77 11.21 -9.92
CA THR A 223 4.91 11.10 -8.75
C THR A 223 3.54 10.46 -9.00
N ASP A 224 3.11 10.31 -10.26
CA ASP A 224 1.72 9.89 -10.59
C ASP A 224 1.65 8.61 -11.45
N SER A 225 2.80 7.98 -11.72
CA SER A 225 2.84 6.77 -12.53
C SER A 225 2.60 5.53 -11.64
N PRO A 226 1.65 4.64 -11.99
CA PRO A 226 1.52 3.33 -11.34
C PRO A 226 2.86 2.59 -11.22
N LEU A 227 3.79 2.83 -12.16
CA LEU A 227 5.15 2.30 -12.13
C LEU A 227 5.92 2.74 -10.88
N ALA A 228 5.94 4.04 -10.57
CA ALA A 228 6.66 4.59 -9.42
C ALA A 228 6.08 4.07 -8.10
N LEU A 229 4.74 4.03 -7.98
CA LEU A 229 4.07 3.47 -6.81
C LEU A 229 4.40 1.98 -6.62
N THR A 230 4.36 1.19 -7.68
CA THR A 230 4.76 -0.23 -7.61
C THR A 230 6.24 -0.41 -7.28
N ALA A 231 7.12 0.49 -7.75
CA ALA A 231 8.54 0.47 -7.44
C ALA A 231 8.80 0.77 -5.96
N THR A 232 8.10 1.75 -5.40
CA THR A 232 8.16 2.05 -3.96
C THR A 232 7.65 0.87 -3.12
N VAL A 233 6.60 0.17 -3.55
CA VAL A 233 6.15 -1.06 -2.86
C VAL A 233 7.23 -2.14 -2.91
N ALA A 234 7.83 -2.40 -4.08
CA ALA A 234 8.91 -3.38 -4.20
C ALA A 234 10.13 -3.00 -3.34
N ALA A 235 10.52 -1.74 -3.32
CA ALA A 235 11.58 -1.24 -2.42
C ALA A 235 11.21 -1.42 -0.94
N SER A 236 9.93 -1.24 -0.58
CA SER A 236 9.44 -1.48 0.78
C SER A 236 9.53 -2.97 1.14
N TRP A 237 9.17 -3.86 0.21
CA TRP A 237 9.36 -5.30 0.39
C TRP A 237 10.84 -5.64 0.59
N ALA A 238 11.74 -5.05 -0.19
CA ALA A 238 13.18 -5.26 -0.04
C ALA A 238 13.69 -4.85 1.35
N LEU A 239 13.24 -3.71 1.90
CA LEU A 239 13.55 -3.28 3.27
C LEU A 239 13.02 -4.26 4.33
N LEU A 240 11.89 -4.90 4.07
CA LEU A 240 11.23 -5.84 4.98
C LEU A 240 11.80 -7.26 4.91
N THR A 241 12.38 -7.67 3.79
CA THR A 241 12.86 -9.05 3.58
C THR A 241 14.37 -9.19 3.60
N THR A 242 15.13 -8.12 3.32
CA THR A 242 16.58 -8.20 3.20
C THR A 242 17.25 -8.10 4.57
N PRO A 243 18.01 -9.12 5.01
CA PRO A 243 18.70 -9.08 6.29
C PRO A 243 19.65 -7.87 6.38
N GLY A 244 19.51 -7.08 7.44
CA GLY A 244 20.35 -5.92 7.70
C GLY A 244 19.98 -4.64 6.94
N ALA A 245 19.07 -4.68 5.97
CA ALA A 245 18.67 -3.49 5.23
C ALA A 245 17.92 -2.47 6.10
N ALA A 246 17.13 -2.96 7.06
CA ALA A 246 16.46 -2.15 8.07
C ALA A 246 16.45 -2.87 9.42
N ARG A 247 16.27 -2.11 10.51
CA ARG A 247 15.92 -2.70 11.80
C ARG A 247 14.44 -3.08 11.79
N LEU A 248 14.16 -4.38 11.87
CA LEU A 248 12.81 -4.90 11.94
C LEU A 248 12.38 -5.13 13.39
N ILE A 249 11.23 -4.58 13.76
CA ILE A 249 10.59 -4.79 15.06
C ILE A 249 9.28 -5.52 14.81
N THR A 250 9.26 -6.82 15.04
CA THR A 250 8.07 -7.66 14.89
C THR A 250 7.42 -7.93 16.22
N ARG A 251 6.09 -7.86 16.28
CA ARG A 251 5.30 -8.28 17.44
C ARG A 251 4.12 -9.13 17.01
N GLU A 252 3.95 -10.23 17.74
CA GLU A 252 2.70 -10.98 17.71
C GLU A 252 1.57 -10.15 18.36
N PRO A 253 0.32 -10.33 17.93
CA PRO A 253 -0.81 -9.73 18.61
C PRO A 253 -0.88 -10.31 20.03
N ASP A 254 -1.04 -9.45 21.02
CA ASP A 254 -1.33 -9.89 22.37
C ASP A 254 -2.72 -10.60 22.41
N PRO A 255 -3.05 -11.30 23.52
CA PRO A 255 -4.32 -12.02 23.60
C PRO A 255 -5.57 -11.15 23.38
N ASP A 256 -5.54 -9.89 23.82
CA ASP A 256 -6.66 -8.97 23.67
C ASP A 256 -6.82 -8.52 22.22
N GLU A 257 -5.71 -8.17 21.56
CA GLU A 257 -5.66 -7.85 20.13
C GLU A 257 -6.13 -9.04 19.28
N ALA A 258 -5.66 -10.25 19.60
CA ALA A 258 -6.10 -11.46 18.89
C ALA A 258 -7.60 -11.74 19.06
N VAL A 259 -8.18 -11.45 20.22
CA VAL A 259 -9.63 -11.55 20.45
C VAL A 259 -10.38 -10.47 19.66
N ARG A 260 -9.89 -9.23 19.62
CA ARG A 260 -10.48 -8.14 18.83
C ARG A 260 -10.46 -8.45 17.33
N ASP A 261 -9.36 -8.98 16.82
CA ASP A 261 -9.23 -9.41 15.42
C ASP A 261 -10.26 -10.50 15.08
N ARG A 262 -10.34 -11.56 15.90
CA ARG A 262 -11.32 -12.62 15.68
C ARG A 262 -12.76 -12.11 15.70
N ARG A 263 -13.10 -11.19 16.61
CA ARG A 263 -14.44 -10.55 16.65
C ARG A 263 -14.73 -9.72 15.40
N ALA A 264 -13.71 -9.14 14.78
CA ALA A 264 -13.82 -8.40 13.54
C ALA A 264 -13.80 -9.29 12.28
N GLY A 265 -13.73 -10.62 12.43
CA GLY A 265 -13.63 -11.57 11.31
C GLY A 265 -12.24 -11.64 10.69
N LEU A 266 -11.20 -11.22 11.41
CA LEU A 266 -9.82 -11.24 10.96
C LEU A 266 -9.05 -12.43 11.53
N THR A 267 -8.08 -12.92 10.77
CA THR A 267 -7.03 -13.82 11.27
C THR A 267 -6.00 -12.98 12.02
N PRO A 268 -5.71 -13.24 13.31
CA PRO A 268 -4.62 -12.56 14.03
C PRO A 268 -3.29 -12.81 13.31
N ARG A 269 -2.55 -11.75 13.00
CA ARG A 269 -1.27 -11.80 12.28
C ARG A 269 -0.23 -10.94 12.98
N PRO A 270 1.07 -11.26 12.90
CA PRO A 270 2.10 -10.39 13.42
C PRO A 270 2.13 -9.05 12.66
N ALA A 271 2.62 -8.04 13.37
CA ALA A 271 2.91 -6.72 12.81
C ALA A 271 4.41 -6.43 12.88
N THR A 272 4.97 -5.96 11.76
CA THR A 272 6.39 -5.65 11.62
C THR A 272 6.59 -4.19 11.27
N LEU A 273 7.36 -3.48 12.08
CA LEU A 273 7.82 -2.12 11.80
C LEU A 273 9.26 -2.17 11.26
N ALA A 274 9.48 -1.62 10.07
CA ALA A 274 10.83 -1.27 9.60
C ALA A 274 11.20 0.11 10.12
N ALA A 275 12.35 0.19 10.79
CA ALA A 275 12.85 1.41 11.41
C ALA A 275 14.36 1.58 11.21
N ALA A 276 14.84 2.77 11.53
CA ALA A 276 16.27 3.06 11.56
C ALA A 276 17.05 2.15 12.57
N PRO A 277 18.34 1.87 12.33
CA PRO A 277 19.13 2.30 11.17
C PRO A 277 18.73 1.61 9.87
N ILE A 278 18.88 2.33 8.75
CA ILE A 278 18.66 1.82 7.40
C ILE A 278 20.01 1.75 6.69
N ASP A 279 20.34 0.60 6.10
CA ASP A 279 21.53 0.43 5.27
C ASP A 279 21.13 0.26 3.80
N PRO A 280 21.02 1.38 3.04
CA PRO A 280 20.65 1.30 1.64
C PRO A 280 21.76 0.72 0.76
N GLN A 281 23.00 0.57 1.25
CA GLN A 281 24.08 -0.04 0.47
C GLN A 281 23.90 -1.55 0.32
N ILE A 282 23.31 -2.21 1.33
CA ILE A 282 22.94 -3.64 1.22
C ILE A 282 21.98 -3.85 0.05
N LEU A 283 21.00 -2.97 -0.09
CA LEU A 283 20.04 -3.03 -1.19
C LEU A 283 20.69 -2.68 -2.53
N GLN A 284 21.56 -1.67 -2.59
CA GLN A 284 22.33 -1.36 -3.80
C GLN A 284 23.19 -2.54 -4.26
N ARG A 285 23.83 -3.27 -3.33
CA ARG A 285 24.65 -4.45 -3.68
C ARG A 285 23.83 -5.59 -4.27
N LEU A 286 22.60 -5.81 -3.81
CA LEU A 286 21.70 -6.80 -4.43
C LEU A 286 21.43 -6.44 -5.90
N TYR A 287 21.17 -5.17 -6.17
CA TYR A 287 20.98 -4.69 -7.53
C TYR A 287 22.27 -4.77 -8.38
N THR A 288 23.47 -4.61 -7.79
CA THR A 288 24.75 -4.63 -8.53
C THR A 288 25.40 -6.01 -8.67
N GLN A 289 25.15 -6.96 -7.76
CA GLN A 289 25.75 -8.30 -7.83
C GLN A 289 25.03 -9.23 -8.80
N GLU A 290 23.73 -9.03 -9.04
CA GLU A 290 23.00 -9.73 -10.10
C GLU A 290 23.29 -9.16 -11.51
N GLN A 291 24.12 -8.12 -11.61
CA GLN A 291 24.56 -7.51 -12.87
C GLN A 291 25.87 -8.14 -13.43
N ARG A 292 26.40 -9.19 -12.80
CA ARG A 292 27.59 -9.95 -13.26
C ARG A 292 27.24 -11.39 -13.55
#